data_AF-A0A3C1ES67-F1
#
_entry.id   AF-A0A3C1ES67-F1
#
_cell.length_a   1.000
_cell.length_b   1.000
_cell.length_c   1.000
_cell.angle_alpha   90.00
_cell.angle_beta   90.00
_cell.angle_gamma   90.00
#
_symmetry.space_group_name_H-M   'P 1'
#
loop_
_entity.id
_entity.type
_entity.pdbx_description
1 polymer ?
#
loop_
_entity_poly.entity_id
_entity_poly.type
_entity_poly.pdbx_seq_one_letter_code
_entity_poly.pdbx_strand_id
1 'polypeptide(L)'
;MTQVEILPRQREPKVHVAGAHVPGWFGAILALLTMAAAFGVGFLALFGRTLVAALLVRLLWPLLFSAEFTRWVFGAERVVFWKVLVLFLGVDVIARLFVRRELWPRK
;
A
#
# COMPACT_ATOMS: atom_id res chain seq x y z
N MET A 1 -29.05 61.50 -13.44
CA MET A 1 -27.90 61.44 -12.51
C MET A 1 -27.87 60.04 -11.91
N THR A 2 -27.10 59.13 -12.50
CA THR A 2 -26.96 57.73 -12.08
C THR A 2 -25.75 57.63 -11.16
N GLN A 3 -25.98 57.44 -9.86
CA GLN A 3 -24.90 57.07 -8.94
C GLN A 3 -24.57 55.60 -9.16
N VAL A 4 -23.41 55.34 -9.75
CA VAL A 4 -22.81 54.00 -9.79
C VAL A 4 -22.15 53.79 -8.44
N GLU A 5 -22.80 53.00 -7.59
CA GLU A 5 -22.27 52.55 -6.31
C GLU A 5 -21.10 51.61 -6.59
N ILE A 6 -19.89 52.12 -6.44
CA ILE A 6 -18.64 51.38 -6.68
C ILE A 6 -18.44 50.44 -5.49
N LEU A 7 -18.80 49.16 -5.66
CA LEU A 7 -18.48 48.11 -4.68
C LEU A 7 -16.95 48.04 -4.46
N PRO A 8 -16.47 47.96 -3.21
CA PRO A 8 -15.06 47.79 -2.93
C PRO A 8 -14.58 46.42 -3.44
N ARG A 9 -13.59 46.47 -4.33
CA ARG A 9 -12.86 45.34 -4.90
C ARG A 9 -12.41 44.40 -3.77
N GLN A 10 -13.00 43.20 -3.70
CA GLN A 10 -12.61 42.17 -2.76
C GLN A 10 -11.09 41.98 -2.82
N ARG A 11 -10.40 42.29 -1.72
CA ARG A 11 -9.02 41.85 -1.52
C ARG A 11 -9.07 40.34 -1.31
N GLU A 12 -8.75 39.60 -2.36
CA GLU A 12 -8.36 38.20 -2.24
C GLU A 12 -7.30 38.11 -1.12
N PRO A 13 -7.46 37.21 -0.15
CA PRO A 13 -6.43 37.01 0.86
C PRO A 13 -5.21 36.44 0.12
N LYS A 14 -4.26 37.32 -0.21
CA LYS A 14 -2.90 36.92 -0.56
C LYS A 14 -2.35 36.18 0.64
N VAL A 15 -2.50 34.85 0.63
CA VAL A 15 -1.81 33.95 1.54
C VAL A 15 -0.32 34.14 1.25
N HIS A 16 0.29 35.09 1.95
CA HIS A 16 1.73 35.18 2.08
C HIS A 16 2.15 33.92 2.84
N VAL A 17 2.53 32.88 2.08
CA VAL A 17 3.24 31.74 2.64
C VAL A 17 4.58 32.30 3.11
N ALA A 18 4.63 32.64 4.39
CA ALA A 18 5.81 33.18 5.03
C ALA A 18 6.96 32.17 4.88
N GLY A 19 7.94 32.52 4.04
CA GLY A 19 9.35 32.18 4.24
C GLY A 19 9.70 30.73 4.57
N ALA A 20 9.07 29.72 3.97
CA ALA A 20 9.59 28.36 4.04
C ALA A 20 10.64 28.14 2.94
N HIS A 21 11.81 28.77 3.08
CA HIS A 21 13.03 28.35 2.38
C HIS A 21 13.53 27.03 3.00
N VAL A 22 12.68 25.99 2.96
CA VAL A 22 13.16 24.61 3.07
C VAL A 22 13.69 24.28 1.68
N PRO A 23 14.96 23.88 1.53
CA PRO A 23 15.49 23.59 0.21
C PRO A 23 14.63 22.49 -0.41
N GLY A 24 14.03 22.74 -1.57
CA GLY A 24 12.86 21.99 -2.07
C GLY A 24 13.04 20.48 -2.17
N TRP A 25 14.29 20.01 -2.25
CA TRP A 25 14.67 18.60 -2.19
C TRP A 25 14.32 17.94 -0.84
N PHE A 26 14.45 18.65 0.28
CA PHE A 26 14.17 18.12 1.62
C PHE A 26 12.66 17.90 1.82
N GLY A 27 11.84 18.86 1.35
CA GLY A 27 10.39 18.71 1.31
C GLY A 27 9.93 17.59 0.39
N ALA A 28 10.58 17.45 -0.78
CA ALA A 28 10.28 16.37 -1.73
C ALA A 28 10.64 14.98 -1.17
N ILE A 29 11.79 14.84 -0.50
CA ILE A 29 12.19 13.59 0.17
C ILE A 29 11.20 13.25 1.29
N LEU A 30 10.84 14.23 2.11
CA LEU A 30 9.90 14.01 3.22
C LEU A 30 8.51 13.59 2.70
N ALA A 31 8.05 14.19 1.60
CA ALA A 31 6.82 13.81 0.93
C ALA A 31 6.89 12.38 0.36
N LEU A 32 7.98 12.02 -0.32
CA LEU A 32 8.21 10.65 -0.81
C LEU A 32 8.23 9.62 0.32
N LEU A 33 8.92 9.92 1.42
CA LEU A 33 8.97 9.06 2.60
C LEU A 33 7.58 8.89 3.22
N THR A 34 6.81 9.97 3.32
CA THR A 34 5.46 9.94 3.87
C THR A 34 4.52 9.14 2.96
N MET A 35 4.64 9.31 1.64
CA MET A 35 3.86 8.54 0.67
C MET A 35 4.23 7.05 0.71
N ALA A 36 5.53 6.73 0.81
CA ALA A 36 6.01 5.36 0.98
C ALA A 36 5.55 4.75 2.31
N ALA A 37 5.56 5.52 3.40
CA ALA A 37 5.05 5.10 4.70
C ALA A 37 3.54 4.84 4.65
N ALA A 38 2.76 5.73 4.03
CA ALA A 38 1.32 5.55 3.84
C ALA A 38 1.02 4.30 2.99
N PHE A 39 1.78 4.08 1.92
CA PHE A 39 1.67 2.87 1.11
C PHE A 39 2.03 1.62 1.92
N GLY A 40 3.11 1.67 2.70
CA GLY A 40 3.54 0.57 3.56
C GLY A 40 2.51 0.22 4.63
N VAL A 41 1.96 1.23 5.31
CA VAL A 41 0.90 1.04 6.32
C VAL A 41 -0.38 0.52 5.68
N GLY A 42 -0.78 1.08 4.53
CA GLY A 42 -1.94 0.58 3.77
C GLY A 42 -1.75 -0.87 3.33
N PHE A 43 -0.58 -1.20 2.79
CA PHE A 43 -0.24 -2.56 2.40
C PHE A 43 -0.26 -3.51 3.60
N LEU A 44 0.30 -3.10 4.75
CA LEU A 44 0.29 -3.89 5.97
C LEU A 44 -1.13 -4.05 6.54
N ALA A 45 -1.97 -3.03 6.44
CA ALA A 45 -3.37 -3.12 6.86
C ALA A 45 -4.18 -4.09 5.97
N LEU A 46 -3.94 -4.08 4.66
CA LEU A 46 -4.65 -4.99 3.74
C LEU A 46 -4.10 -6.42 3.77
N PHE A 47 -2.78 -6.58 3.81
CA PHE A 47 -2.09 -7.84 3.57
C PHE A 47 -1.23 -8.31 4.74
N GLY A 48 -1.28 -7.65 5.90
CA GLY A 48 -0.44 -7.99 7.06
C GLY A 48 -0.62 -9.43 7.51
N ARG A 49 -1.86 -9.95 7.48
CA ARG A 49 -2.14 -11.37 7.77
C ARG A 49 -1.43 -12.30 6.79
N THR A 50 -1.45 -11.96 5.51
CA THR A 50 -0.78 -12.69 4.43
C THR A 50 0.73 -12.65 4.57
N LEU A 51 1.27 -11.51 5.00
CA LEU A 51 2.69 -11.28 5.27
C LEU A 51 3.19 -12.15 6.43
N VAL A 52 2.43 -12.17 7.53
CA VAL A 52 2.68 -13.05 8.69
C VAL A 52 2.57 -14.52 8.28
N ALA A 53 1.54 -14.90 7.52
CA ALA A 53 1.38 -16.26 7.04
C ALA A 53 2.57 -16.70 6.16
N ALA A 54 3.01 -15.86 5.22
CA ALA A 54 4.18 -16.15 4.39
C ALA A 54 5.47 -16.27 5.22
N LEU A 55 5.61 -15.46 6.27
CA LEU A 55 6.74 -15.54 7.20
C LEU A 55 6.73 -16.83 8.02
N LEU A 56 5.57 -17.20 8.57
CA LEU A 56 5.38 -18.44 9.30
C LEU A 56 5.64 -19.65 8.41
N VAL A 57 5.14 -19.64 7.18
CA VAL A 57 5.42 -20.69 6.20
C VAL A 57 6.91 -20.78 5.95
N ARG A 58 7.62 -19.67 5.72
CA ARG A 58 9.08 -19.71 5.53
C ARG A 58 9.83 -20.32 6.74
N LEU A 59 9.37 -20.07 7.96
CA LEU A 59 9.99 -20.58 9.19
C LEU A 59 9.65 -22.05 9.46
N LEU A 60 8.39 -22.43 9.26
CA LEU A 60 7.88 -23.76 9.58
C LEU A 60 8.13 -24.77 8.45
N TRP A 61 8.23 -24.34 7.20
CA TRP A 61 8.45 -25.22 6.06
C TRP A 61 9.69 -26.13 6.19
N PRO A 62 10.90 -25.64 6.55
CA PRO A 62 12.05 -26.52 6.70
C PRO A 62 11.94 -27.51 7.87
N LEU A 63 11.01 -27.29 8.81
CA LEU A 63 10.73 -28.21 9.91
C LEU A 63 9.74 -29.31 9.50
N LEU A 64 8.84 -29.01 8.55
CA LEU A 64 7.75 -29.89 8.14
C LEU A 64 8.08 -30.71 6.88
N PHE A 65 8.96 -30.20 6.01
CA PHE A 65 9.23 -30.79 4.69
C PHE A 65 10.72 -31.00 4.43
N SER A 66 11.04 -32.05 3.66
CA SER A 66 12.40 -32.31 3.21
C SER A 66 12.88 -31.29 2.17
N ALA A 67 14.21 -31.15 2.04
CA ALA A 67 14.82 -30.30 1.02
C ALA A 67 14.49 -30.79 -0.41
N GLU A 68 14.38 -32.10 -0.60
CA GLU A 68 14.00 -32.73 -1.87
C GLU A 68 12.59 -32.33 -2.29
N PHE A 69 11.63 -32.41 -1.36
CA PHE A 69 10.26 -31.95 -1.61
C PHE A 69 10.22 -30.45 -1.92
N THR A 70 10.98 -29.65 -1.19
CA THR A 70 11.08 -28.20 -1.41
C THR A 70 11.65 -27.88 -2.81
N ARG A 71 12.66 -28.65 -3.26
CA ARG A 71 13.24 -28.52 -4.60
C ARG A 71 12.26 -28.91 -5.69
N TRP A 72 11.44 -29.93 -5.46
CA TRP A 72 10.37 -30.32 -6.38
C TRP A 72 9.28 -29.23 -6.49
N VAL A 73 8.84 -28.66 -5.38
CA VAL A 73 7.77 -27.62 -5.37
C VAL A 73 8.25 -26.25 -5.87
N PHE A 74 9.42 -25.79 -5.40
CA PHE A 74 9.88 -24.41 -5.63
C PHE A 74 11.04 -24.28 -6.62
N GLY A 75 11.58 -25.40 -7.09
CA GLY A 75 12.78 -25.45 -7.94
C GLY A 75 14.06 -25.01 -7.21
N ALA A 76 14.03 -24.93 -5.88
CA ALA A 76 15.12 -24.42 -5.05
C ALA A 76 15.26 -25.23 -3.76
N GLU A 77 16.47 -25.28 -3.20
CA GLU A 77 16.74 -26.00 -1.94
C GLU A 77 16.06 -25.36 -0.73
N ARG A 78 15.67 -24.08 -0.84
CA ARG A 78 14.99 -23.34 0.22
C ARG A 78 13.80 -22.58 -0.31
N VAL A 79 12.80 -22.44 0.55
CA VAL A 79 11.62 -21.63 0.28
C VAL A 79 11.99 -20.15 0.21
N VAL A 80 11.78 -19.54 -0.95
CA VAL A 80 12.02 -18.11 -1.17
C VAL A 80 10.79 -17.32 -0.71
N PHE A 81 10.99 -16.42 0.25
CA PHE A 81 9.91 -15.63 0.86
C PHE A 81 9.02 -14.93 -0.17
N TRP A 82 9.62 -14.27 -1.17
CA TRP A 82 8.84 -13.53 -2.17
C TRP A 82 7.92 -14.43 -2.99
N LYS A 83 8.35 -15.65 -3.34
CA LYS A 83 7.50 -16.62 -4.06
C LYS A 83 6.28 -17.00 -3.23
N VAL A 84 6.49 -17.28 -1.94
CA VAL A 84 5.40 -17.61 -1.00
C VAL A 84 4.49 -16.41 -0.80
N LEU A 85 5.06 -15.21 -0.57
CA LEU A 85 4.28 -14.00 -0.38
C LEU A 85 3.38 -13.73 -1.59
N VAL A 86 3.91 -13.78 -2.81
CA VAL A 86 3.13 -13.57 -4.04
C VAL A 86 2.04 -14.64 -4.20
N LEU A 87 2.35 -15.90 -3.93
CA LEU A 87 1.37 -16.99 -3.98
C LEU A 87 0.19 -16.72 -3.02
N PHE A 88 0.50 -16.41 -1.76
CA PHE A 88 -0.51 -16.11 -0.75
C PHE A 88 -1.27 -14.81 -1.04
N LEU A 89 -0.60 -13.79 -1.59
CA LEU A 89 -1.26 -12.56 -2.02
C LEU A 89 -2.26 -12.83 -3.15
N GLY A 90 -1.86 -13.64 -4.14
CA GLY A 90 -2.71 -14.04 -5.24
C GLY A 90 -3.96 -14.77 -4.75
N VAL A 91 -3.78 -15.75 -3.87
CA VAL A 91 -4.92 -16.49 -3.27
C VAL A 91 -5.82 -15.56 -2.45
N ASP A 92 -5.26 -14.64 -1.65
CA ASP A 92 -6.06 -13.69 -0.85
C ASP A 92 -6.85 -12.72 -1.72
N VAL A 93 -6.26 -12.21 -2.81
CA VAL A 93 -6.94 -11.35 -3.78
C VAL A 93 -8.05 -12.10 -4.50
N ILE A 94 -7.77 -13.32 -4.97
CA ILE A 94 -8.76 -14.19 -5.61
C ILE A 94 -9.91 -14.48 -4.64
N ALA A 95 -9.61 -14.91 -3.41
CA ALA A 95 -10.61 -15.19 -2.40
C ALA A 95 -11.51 -13.97 -2.12
N ARG A 96 -10.93 -12.77 -1.96
CA ARG A 96 -11.70 -11.53 -1.79
C ARG A 96 -12.59 -11.21 -2.99
N LEU A 97 -12.11 -11.49 -4.21
CA LEU A 97 -12.86 -11.24 -5.45
C LEU A 97 -14.06 -12.19 -5.56
N PHE A 98 -13.86 -13.48 -5.25
CA PHE A 98 -14.92 -14.49 -5.28
C PHE A 98 -15.96 -14.30 -4.17
N VAL A 99 -15.52 -14.05 -2.93
CA VAL A 99 -16.43 -13.78 -1.79
C VAL A 99 -17.28 -12.53 -2.03
N ARG A 100 -16.71 -11.47 -2.64
CA ARG A 100 -17.49 -10.28 -3.00
C ARG A 100 -18.51 -10.53 -4.12
N ARG A 101 -18.28 -11.51 -5.00
CA ARG A 101 -19.23 -11.87 -6.07
C ARG A 101 -20.44 -12.66 -5.55
N GLU A 102 -20.26 -13.51 -4.54
CA GLU A 102 -21.35 -14.29 -3.95
C GLU A 102 -22.27 -13.45 -3.04
N LEU A 103 -21.83 -12.28 -2.56
CA LEU A 103 -22.62 -11.36 -1.74
C LEU A 103 -23.53 -10.41 -2.55
N TRP A 104 -23.58 -10.53 -3.89
CA TRP A 104 -24.53 -9.77 -4.71
C TRP A 104 -25.57 -10.72 -5.33
N PRO A 105 -26.62 -11.13 -4.60
CA PRO A 105 -27.80 -11.66 -5.25
C PRO A 105 -28.40 -10.52 -6.07
N ARG A 106 -28.19 -10.55 -7.40
CA ARG A 106 -29.05 -9.78 -8.31
C ARG A 106 -30.46 -10.35 -8.16
N LYS A 107 -31.27 -9.70 -7.33
CA LYS A 107 -32.72 -9.69 -7.47
C LYS A 107 -33.10 -8.40 -8.20
#